data_AF-A0A839VCF6-F1
#
_entry.id   AF-A0A839VCF6-F1
#
_cell.length_a   1.000
_cell.length_b   1.000
_cell.length_c   1.000
_cell.angle_alpha   90.00
_cell.angle_beta   90.00
_cell.angle_gamma   90.00
#
_symmetry.space_group_name_H-M   'P 1'
#
loop_
_entity.id
_entity.type
_entity.pdbx_description
1 polymer ?
#
loop_
_entity_poly.entity_id
_entity_poly.type
_entity_poly.pdbx_seq_one_letter_code
_entity_poly.pdbx_strand_id
1 'polypeptide(L)'
;MKRDKALMADILKTLASFGTSYGDIEKIQQGLETKNTPPELIQHHLRLLHDRALVAVDIHQFWRVTDHGYDVLEAEDDLNSCAVQIESNKTRGFDN
;
A
#
# COMPACT_ATOMS: atom_id res chain seq x y z
N MET A 1 16.84 10.64 2.63
CA MET A 1 15.43 10.23 2.40
C MET A 1 15.26 9.54 1.04
N LYS A 2 16.08 8.51 0.75
CA LYS A 2 16.04 7.76 -0.53
C LYS A 2 15.78 6.27 -0.28
N ARG A 3 16.20 5.78 0.90
CA ARG A 3 15.94 4.42 1.40
C ARG A 3 14.48 4.20 1.76
N ASP A 4 13.80 5.20 2.32
CA ASP A 4 12.41 5.10 2.76
C ASP A 4 11.45 4.97 1.56
N LYS A 5 11.68 5.75 0.50
CA LYS A 5 10.92 5.65 -0.76
C LYS A 5 11.14 4.29 -1.44
N ALA A 6 12.39 3.81 -1.47
CA ALA A 6 12.70 2.50 -2.03
C ALA A 6 12.03 1.39 -1.21
N LEU A 7 12.03 1.50 0.13
CA LEU A 7 11.39 0.54 1.01
C LEU A 7 9.87 0.49 0.83
N MET A 8 9.20 1.65 0.69
CA MET A 8 7.76 1.69 0.41
C MET A 8 7.42 1.00 -0.91
N ALA A 9 8.19 1.26 -1.96
CA ALA A 9 8.00 0.63 -3.26
C ALA A 9 8.27 -0.89 -3.19
N ASP A 10 9.31 -1.31 -2.47
CA ASP A 10 9.65 -2.73 -2.27
C ASP A 10 8.54 -3.48 -1.51
N ILE A 11 7.97 -2.87 -0.46
CA ILE A 11 6.83 -3.40 0.28
C ILE A 11 5.61 -3.54 -0.62
N LEU A 12 5.28 -2.49 -1.39
CA LEU A 12 4.13 -2.51 -2.30
C LEU A 12 4.30 -3.58 -3.38
N LYS A 13 5.49 -3.68 -3.98
CA LYS A 13 5.84 -4.68 -4.99
C LYS A 13 5.82 -6.10 -4.44
N THR A 14 6.32 -6.29 -3.22
CA THR A 14 6.29 -7.58 -2.51
C THR A 14 4.85 -8.01 -2.24
N LEU A 15 4.00 -7.09 -1.76
CA LEU A 15 2.58 -7.35 -1.57
C LEU A 15 1.86 -7.65 -2.89
N ALA A 16 2.17 -6.92 -3.96
CA ALA A 16 1.60 -7.18 -5.28
C ALA A 16 2.04 -8.54 -5.86
N SER A 17 3.26 -8.98 -5.55
CA SER A 17 3.75 -10.32 -5.90
C SER A 17 2.95 -11.43 -5.21
N PHE A 18 2.39 -11.16 -4.02
CA PHE A 18 1.46 -12.08 -3.36
C PHE A 18 0.06 -12.11 -4.01
N GLY A 19 -0.24 -11.19 -4.94
CA GLY A 19 -1.47 -11.19 -5.73
C GLY A 19 -2.72 -10.94 -4.87
N THR A 20 -3.60 -11.94 -4.83
CA THR A 20 -4.80 -11.95 -3.97
C THR A 20 -4.55 -12.51 -2.58
N SER A 21 -3.33 -12.98 -2.29
CA SER A 21 -2.99 -13.49 -0.96
C SER A 21 -2.64 -12.36 -0.02
N TYR A 22 -3.17 -12.45 1.19
CA TYR A 22 -2.82 -11.56 2.28
C TYR A 22 -1.38 -11.80 2.75
N GLY A 23 -0.66 -10.73 3.05
CA GLY A 23 0.68 -10.74 3.60
C GLY A 23 0.71 -10.15 5.00
N ASP A 24 1.16 -10.93 5.98
CA ASP A 24 1.53 -10.43 7.30
C ASP A 24 2.88 -9.72 7.25
N ILE A 25 3.20 -8.92 8.28
CA ILE A 25 4.50 -8.25 8.40
C ILE A 25 5.66 -9.24 8.30
N GLU A 26 5.55 -10.43 8.91
CA GLU A 26 6.60 -11.46 8.82
C GLU A 26 6.79 -11.98 7.40
N LYS A 27 5.68 -12.21 6.67
CA LYS A 27 5.71 -12.70 5.30
C LYS A 27 6.27 -11.66 4.33
N ILE A 28 5.88 -10.40 4.52
CA ILE A 28 6.43 -9.25 3.79
C ILE A 28 7.92 -9.15 4.07
N GLN A 29 8.34 -9.14 5.35
CA GLN A 29 9.74 -9.05 5.75
C GLN A 29 10.62 -10.14 5.15
N GLN A 30 10.09 -11.37 5.03
CA GLN A 30 10.80 -12.48 4.37
C GLN A 30 10.95 -12.29 2.85
N GLY A 31 9.96 -11.63 2.22
CA GLY A 31 9.95 -11.33 0.79
C GLY A 31 10.74 -10.08 0.41
N LEU A 32 10.96 -9.15 1.33
CA LEU A 32 11.74 -7.94 1.08
C LEU A 32 13.20 -8.28 0.77
N GLU A 33 13.76 -7.57 -0.20
CA GLU A 33 15.18 -7.70 -0.55
C GLU A 33 16.06 -7.24 0.63
N THR A 34 15.56 -6.25 1.39
CA THR A 34 16.17 -5.78 2.64
C THR A 34 15.66 -6.58 3.84
N LYS A 35 16.18 -7.79 4.02
CA LYS A 35 15.87 -8.68 5.16
C LYS A 35 16.21 -8.13 6.54
N ASN A 36 16.96 -7.02 6.61
CA ASN A 36 17.35 -6.35 7.86
C ASN A 36 16.42 -5.18 8.23
N THR A 37 15.26 -5.05 7.57
CA THR A 37 14.30 -4.00 7.91
C THR A 37 13.56 -4.38 9.19
N PRO A 38 13.53 -3.52 10.22
CA PRO A 38 12.78 -3.79 11.44
C PRO A 38 11.26 -3.81 11.15
N PRO A 39 10.51 -4.72 11.81
CA PRO A 39 9.07 -4.87 11.57
C PRO A 39 8.27 -3.60 11.89
N GLU A 40 8.76 -2.78 12.82
CA GLU A 40 8.18 -1.49 13.19
C GLU A 40 8.20 -0.50 12.02
N LEU A 41 9.30 -0.47 11.25
CA LEU A 41 9.39 0.36 10.05
C LEU A 41 8.48 -0.17 8.95
N ILE A 42 8.39 -1.49 8.77
CA ILE A 42 7.48 -2.09 7.79
C ILE A 42 6.03 -1.70 8.15
N GLN A 43 5.64 -1.84 9.40
CA GLN A 43 4.31 -1.43 9.89
C GLN A 43 4.04 0.06 9.65
N HIS A 44 5.01 0.92 9.94
CA HIS A 44 4.90 2.35 9.72
C HIS A 44 4.66 2.70 8.24
N HIS A 45 5.44 2.09 7.33
CA HIS A 45 5.29 2.32 5.90
C HIS A 45 3.97 1.73 5.36
N LEU A 46 3.55 0.57 5.84
CA LEU A 46 2.25 -0.02 5.51
C LEU A 46 1.10 0.91 5.94
N ARG A 47 1.20 1.53 7.12
CA ARG A 47 0.24 2.56 7.56
C ARG A 47 0.22 3.76 6.62
N LEU A 48 1.37 4.26 6.17
CA LEU A 48 1.43 5.36 5.21
C LEU A 48 0.82 4.99 3.84
N LEU A 49 1.07 3.77 3.35
CA LEU A 49 0.47 3.27 2.12
C LEU A 49 -1.04 3.08 2.25
N HIS A 50 -1.51 2.67 3.43
CA HIS A 50 -2.94 2.51 3.73
C HIS A 50 -3.66 3.84 3.84
N ASP A 51 -3.04 4.85 4.45
CA ASP A 51 -3.56 6.21 4.50
C ASP A 51 -3.82 6.76 3.09
N ARG A 52 -2.98 6.36 2.13
CA ARG A 52 -3.12 6.66 0.69
C ARG A 52 -4.07 5.72 -0.07
N ALA A 53 -4.74 4.81 0.62
CA ALA A 53 -5.62 3.79 0.04
C ALA A 53 -4.96 2.86 -1.01
N LEU A 54 -3.62 2.72 -0.99
CA LEU A 54 -2.86 1.84 -1.89
C LEU A 54 -2.82 0.39 -1.38
N VAL A 55 -2.94 0.21 -0.07
CA VAL A 55 -3.04 -1.10 0.58
C VAL A 55 -4.20 -1.09 1.56
N ALA A 56 -4.83 -2.24 1.74
CA ALA A 56 -5.88 -2.46 2.72
C ALA A 56 -5.37 -3.39 3.82
N VAL A 57 -5.78 -3.14 5.06
CA VAL A 57 -5.49 -4.00 6.20
C VAL A 57 -6.79 -4.55 6.78
N ASP A 58 -6.81 -5.85 7.07
CA ASP A 58 -7.92 -6.51 7.75
C ASP A 58 -7.76 -6.47 9.28
N ILE A 59 -8.81 -6.81 10.04
CA ILE A 59 -8.80 -6.88 11.52
C ILE A 59 -7.70 -7.79 12.07
N HIS A 60 -7.23 -8.75 11.27
CA HIS A 60 -6.16 -9.68 11.61
C HIS A 60 -4.75 -9.16 11.27
N GLN A 61 -4.58 -7.89 10.87
CA GLN A 61 -3.31 -7.31 10.39
C GLN A 61 -2.78 -7.93 9.10
N PHE A 62 -3.67 -8.52 8.32
CA PHE A 62 -3.39 -9.02 6.99
C PHE A 62 -3.41 -7.86 5.99
N TRP A 63 -2.30 -7.63 5.31
CA TRP A 63 -2.16 -6.56 4.32
C TRP A 63 -2.38 -7.10 2.92
N ARG A 64 -3.08 -6.34 2.08
CA ARG A 64 -3.25 -6.62 0.65
C ARG A 64 -3.12 -5.34 -0.15
N VAL A 65 -2.69 -5.45 -1.40
CA VAL A 65 -2.70 -4.31 -2.33
C VAL A 65 -4.13 -4.08 -2.81
N THR A 66 -4.55 -2.82 -2.90
CA THR A 66 -5.83 -2.44 -3.51
C THR A 66 -5.68 -2.30 -5.02
N ASP A 67 -6.79 -2.29 -5.75
CA ASP A 67 -6.79 -2.02 -7.20
C ASP A 67 -6.00 -0.74 -7.54
N HIS A 68 -6.18 0.30 -6.72
CA HIS A 68 -5.44 1.56 -6.84
C HIS A 68 -3.94 1.43 -6.54
N GLY A 69 -3.55 0.54 -5.62
CA GLY A 69 -2.14 0.23 -5.39
C GLY A 69 -1.49 -0.52 -6.55
N TYR A 70 -2.23 -1.36 -7.27
CA TYR A 70 -1.77 -1.99 -8.51
C TYR A 70 -1.61 -0.96 -9.63
N ASP A 71 -2.58 -0.06 -9.81
CA ASP A 71 -2.51 1.02 -10.81
C ASP A 71 -1.28 1.91 -10.59
N VAL A 72 -1.00 2.28 -9.34
CA VAL A 72 0.20 3.07 -8.97
C VAL A 72 1.51 2.28 -9.14
N LEU A 73 1.48 0.96 -8.92
CA LEU A 73 2.64 0.10 -9.13
C LEU A 73 2.95 -0.04 -10.63
N GLU A 74 1.91 -0.20 -11.47
CA GLU A 74 2.02 -0.24 -12.93
C GLU A 74 2.41 1.11 -13.54
N ALA A 75 2.03 2.22 -12.88
CA ALA A 75 2.43 3.56 -13.28
C ALA A 75 3.93 3.88 -13.05
N GLU A 76 4.71 2.97 -12.41
CA GLU A 76 6.16 2.95 -12.13
C GLU A 76 6.87 4.22 -11.61
N ASP A 77 6.23 5.39 -11.58
CA ASP A 77 6.92 6.67 -11.34
C ASP A 77 6.26 7.53 -10.23
N ASP A 78 4.97 7.35 -9.97
CA ASP A 78 4.18 8.38 -9.28
C ASP A 78 3.64 8.02 -7.87
N LEU A 79 4.51 7.48 -7.02
CA LEU A 79 4.26 7.43 -5.56
C LEU A 79 4.18 8.82 -4.90
N ASN A 80 4.32 9.91 -5.68
CA ASN A 80 4.17 11.30 -5.25
C ASN A 80 2.91 12.00 -5.79
N SER A 81 2.37 11.62 -6.97
CA SER A 81 1.20 12.31 -7.54
C SER A 81 -0.15 11.77 -7.15
N CYS A 82 -0.23 10.76 -6.29
CA CYS A 82 -1.52 10.29 -5.79
C CYS A 82 -2.07 11.18 -4.66
N ALA A 83 -2.24 12.47 -4.97
CA ALA A 83 -3.35 13.26 -4.46
C ALA A 83 -4.60 12.83 -5.21
N VAL A 84 -4.98 11.55 -5.13
CA VAL A 84 -6.33 11.16 -5.53
C VAL A 84 -7.24 11.70 -4.46
N GLN A 85 -7.79 12.84 -4.82
CA GLN A 85 -9.04 13.38 -4.36
C GLN A 85 -9.94 12.22 -3.95
N ILE A 86 -10.19 12.10 -2.64
CA ILE A 86 -11.39 11.43 -2.16
C ILE A 86 -12.53 12.25 -2.76
N GLU A 87 -12.91 11.94 -4.00
CA GLU A 87 -14.17 12.38 -4.55
C GLU A 87 -15.21 11.74 -3.65
N SER A 88 -15.66 12.55 -2.71
CA SER A 88 -16.86 12.31 -1.94
C SER A 88 -18.02 12.42 -2.93
N ASN A 89 -18.14 11.49 -3.88
CA ASN A 89 -19.34 11.36 -4.69
C ASN A 89 -20.41 10.66 -3.83
N LYS A 90 -20.82 11.33 -2.75
CA LYS A 90 -22.12 11.11 -2.15
C LYS A 90 -23.09 12.00 -2.93
N THR A 91 -23.56 11.43 -4.03
CA THR A 91 -24.75 11.74 -4.82
C THR A 91 -25.54 12.94 -4.30
N ARG A 92 -25.32 14.08 -4.94
CA ARG A 92 -26.15 15.27 -4.86
C ARG A 92 -27.35 15.06 -5.78
N GLY A 93 -28.56 14.92 -5.20
CA GLY A 93 -29.82 15.14 -5.92
C GLY A 93 -30.72 13.93 -6.13
N PHE A 94 -31.50 13.61 -5.10
CA PHE A 94 -32.88 13.09 -5.16
C PHE A 94 -33.56 13.81 -3.97
N ASP A 95 -34.74 14.42 -4.03
CA ASP A 95 -35.93 14.20 -4.83
C ASP A 95 -36.87 15.41 -4.59
N ASN A 96 -37.50 15.86 -5.69
CA ASN A 96 -38.79 16.54 -5.85
C ASN A 96 -39.24 17.70 -4.93
#